data_AF-A0A2W7MRV2-F1
#
_entry.id   AF-A0A2W7MRV2-F1
#
_cell.length_a   1.000
_cell.length_b   1.000
_cell.length_c   1.000
_cell.angle_alpha   90.00
_cell.angle_beta   90.00
_cell.angle_gamma   90.00
#
_symmetry.space_group_name_H-M   'P 1'
#
loop_
_entity.id
_entity.type
_entity.pdbx_description
1 polymer ?
#
loop_
_entity_poly.entity_id
_entity_poly.type
_entity_poly.pdbx_seq_one_letter_code
_entity_poly.pdbx_strand_id
1 'polypeptide(L)'
;MIDIHSHILHNVDDGPKSKEEAIEMLEQAVQEGISEIISTSHALSPQYNVAAQTVEKQVKTLQEEMMLRQIPLKIHVGHEVRLRDDLVQLLKEKKIYTLANSKYLLLELPSGEVPHYTVNMIHALLSEGIQPVIAHPERNRAIADKPSRLAKLISQGAIAQVTAGSLAGHFGRTIQKLCLELVDANLVHCYGSDVHNLSTRPFKFDVGLRYLEKHKRLDAVDLFLENNARIAEDGDVIILEPEDLQTRKWYNFFS
;
A
#
# COMPACT_ATOMS: atom_id res chain seq x y z
N MET A 1 4.92 -9.76 11.23
CA MET A 1 5.00 -9.06 9.92
C MET A 1 4.55 -7.63 10.10
N ILE A 2 4.94 -6.72 9.20
CA ILE A 2 4.49 -5.31 9.23
C ILE A 2 3.57 -5.06 8.05
N ASP A 3 2.38 -4.51 8.30
CA ASP A 3 1.45 -4.07 7.27
C ASP A 3 1.50 -2.55 7.11
N ILE A 4 1.85 -2.09 5.90
CA ILE A 4 2.13 -0.67 5.63
C ILE A 4 0.94 0.10 5.03
N HIS A 5 -0.19 -0.56 4.80
CA HIS A 5 -1.38 0.06 4.19
C HIS A 5 -2.64 -0.53 4.82
N SER A 6 -3.33 0.26 5.64
CA SER A 6 -4.56 -0.17 6.33
C SER A 6 -5.47 1.00 6.71
N HIS A 7 -6.79 0.77 6.67
CA HIS A 7 -7.82 1.73 7.10
C HIS A 7 -8.47 1.20 8.37
N ILE A 8 -7.85 1.51 9.51
CA ILE A 8 -8.19 0.96 10.84
C ILE A 8 -8.78 2.00 11.79
N LEU A 9 -8.81 3.27 11.40
CA LEU A 9 -9.37 4.34 12.23
C LEU A 9 -10.87 4.41 12.04
N HIS A 10 -11.60 4.54 13.15
CA HIS A 10 -13.04 4.45 13.10
C HIS A 10 -13.67 5.80 12.75
N ASN A 11 -14.66 5.77 11.87
CA ASN A 11 -15.51 6.91 11.52
C ASN A 11 -14.72 8.14 10.99
N VAL A 12 -13.67 7.89 10.19
CA VAL A 12 -12.89 8.95 9.53
C VAL A 12 -12.82 8.81 8.01
N ASP A 13 -12.88 7.58 7.52
CA ASP A 13 -12.93 7.22 6.10
C ASP A 13 -13.90 6.05 5.86
N ASP A 14 -13.68 5.25 4.81
CA ASP A 14 -14.45 4.05 4.48
C ASP A 14 -13.97 2.77 5.22
N GLY A 15 -13.13 2.93 6.24
CA GLY A 15 -12.75 1.88 7.19
C GLY A 15 -13.84 1.57 8.24
N PRO A 16 -13.45 1.16 9.47
CA PRO A 16 -14.41 0.76 10.51
C PRO A 16 -15.33 1.91 10.94
N LYS A 17 -16.55 1.58 11.35
CA LYS A 17 -17.55 2.58 11.77
C LYS A 17 -17.55 2.84 13.28
N SER A 18 -17.01 1.91 14.06
CA SER A 18 -16.96 1.99 15.52
C SER A 18 -15.57 1.60 16.04
N LYS A 19 -15.28 2.00 17.28
CA LYS A 19 -14.04 1.61 17.96
C LYS A 19 -13.97 0.09 18.12
N GLU A 20 -15.10 -0.55 18.40
CA GLU A 20 -15.21 -2.01 18.53
C GLU A 20 -14.88 -2.71 17.21
N GLU A 21 -15.41 -2.25 16.07
CA GLU A 21 -15.04 -2.78 14.75
C GLU A 21 -13.53 -2.61 14.46
N ALA A 22 -12.96 -1.46 14.83
CA ALA A 22 -11.51 -1.24 14.70
C ALA A 22 -10.71 -2.25 15.55
N ILE A 23 -11.15 -2.52 16.79
CA ILE A 23 -10.49 -3.50 17.67
C ILE A 23 -10.59 -4.92 17.09
N GLU A 24 -11.76 -5.33 16.59
CA GLU A 24 -11.92 -6.63 15.92
C GLU A 24 -10.97 -6.77 14.72
N MET A 25 -10.80 -5.70 13.95
CA MET A 25 -9.82 -5.68 12.85
C MET A 25 -8.38 -5.85 13.34
N LEU A 26 -8.01 -5.23 14.45
CA LEU A 26 -6.65 -5.33 15.01
C LEU A 26 -6.39 -6.71 15.62
N GLU A 27 -7.40 -7.34 16.23
CA GLU A 27 -7.33 -8.74 16.68
C GLU A 27 -7.14 -9.69 15.48
N GLN A 28 -7.87 -9.45 14.38
CA GLN A 28 -7.68 -10.22 13.14
C GLN A 28 -6.28 -10.02 12.54
N ALA A 29 -5.72 -8.80 12.61
CA ALA A 29 -4.36 -8.54 12.15
C ALA A 29 -3.33 -9.43 12.88
N VAL A 30 -3.46 -9.57 14.20
CA VAL A 30 -2.62 -10.46 15.02
C VAL A 30 -2.77 -11.92 14.60
N GLN A 31 -4.01 -12.37 14.31
CA GLN A 31 -4.25 -13.74 13.82
C GLN A 31 -3.61 -14.00 12.45
N GLU A 32 -3.47 -12.96 11.61
CA GLU A 32 -2.73 -13.05 10.34
C GLU A 32 -1.20 -12.92 10.52
N GLY A 33 -0.69 -12.84 11.75
CA GLY A 33 0.74 -12.75 12.05
C GLY A 33 1.33 -11.35 11.90
N ILE A 34 0.48 -10.31 11.89
CA ILE A 34 0.89 -8.91 11.85
C ILE A 34 1.20 -8.46 13.29
N SER A 35 2.36 -7.83 13.47
CA SER A 35 2.87 -7.32 14.75
C SER A 35 2.95 -5.79 14.77
N GLU A 36 3.09 -5.16 13.61
CA GLU A 36 3.02 -3.71 13.45
C GLU A 36 2.15 -3.35 12.25
N ILE A 37 1.38 -2.27 12.36
CA ILE A 37 0.48 -1.80 11.31
C ILE A 37 0.59 -0.29 11.17
N ILE A 38 0.63 0.21 9.94
CA ILE A 38 0.59 1.64 9.66
C ILE A 38 -0.85 2.01 9.31
N SER A 39 -1.45 2.91 10.10
CA SER A 39 -2.73 3.51 9.77
C SER A 39 -2.54 4.47 8.60
N THR A 40 -3.21 4.22 7.49
CA THR A 40 -3.09 5.00 6.25
C THR A 40 -4.44 5.53 5.79
N SER A 41 -5.25 6.04 6.73
CA SER A 41 -6.52 6.67 6.38
C SER A 41 -6.35 7.73 5.29
N HIS A 42 -7.38 7.89 4.47
CA HIS A 42 -7.33 8.74 3.29
C HIS A 42 -7.07 10.22 3.63
N ALA A 43 -6.08 10.80 2.96
CA ALA A 43 -5.88 12.25 2.89
C ALA A 43 -6.05 12.75 1.47
N LEU A 44 -6.74 13.89 1.32
CA LEU A 44 -6.96 14.58 0.05
C LEU A 44 -7.75 13.76 -1.00
N SER A 45 -8.38 12.66 -0.60
CA SER A 45 -9.27 11.89 -1.48
C SER A 45 -10.55 12.70 -1.76
N PRO A 46 -11.20 12.54 -2.93
CA PRO A 46 -12.44 13.26 -3.25
C PRO A 46 -13.56 13.08 -2.22
N GLN A 47 -13.60 11.93 -1.54
CA GLN A 47 -14.64 11.58 -0.57
C GLN A 47 -14.19 11.77 0.88
N TYR A 48 -12.88 11.66 1.15
CA TYR A 48 -12.32 11.59 2.49
C TYR A 48 -11.06 12.44 2.61
N ASN A 49 -10.96 13.20 3.70
CA ASN A 49 -9.78 13.99 3.99
C ASN A 49 -9.54 14.04 5.50
N VAL A 50 -8.86 13.02 6.00
CA VAL A 50 -8.54 12.90 7.43
C VAL A 50 -7.37 13.83 7.77
N ALA A 51 -7.56 14.67 8.79
CA ALA A 51 -6.51 15.56 9.26
C ALA A 51 -5.44 14.78 10.04
N ALA A 52 -4.18 15.19 9.91
CA ALA A 52 -3.06 14.59 10.65
C ALA A 52 -3.31 14.52 12.17
N GLN A 53 -3.84 15.58 12.78
CA GLN A 53 -4.15 15.55 14.23
C GLN A 53 -5.22 14.52 14.59
N THR A 54 -6.17 14.24 13.69
CA THR A 54 -7.19 13.20 13.90
C THR A 54 -6.56 11.82 13.88
N VAL A 55 -5.65 11.55 12.94
CA VAL A 55 -4.90 10.29 12.88
C VAL A 55 -4.10 10.07 14.15
N GLU A 56 -3.30 11.05 14.56
CA GLU A 56 -2.47 10.96 15.77
C GLU A 56 -3.31 10.68 17.03
N LYS A 57 -4.42 11.43 17.19
CA LYS A 57 -5.33 11.24 18.32
C LYS A 57 -5.96 9.84 18.32
N GLN A 58 -6.49 9.38 17.20
CA GLN A 58 -7.15 8.08 17.13
C GLN A 58 -6.16 6.92 17.27
N VAL A 59 -4.97 7.01 16.67
CA VAL A 59 -3.91 6.01 16.85
C VAL A 59 -3.55 5.89 18.32
N LYS A 60 -3.39 7.01 19.04
CA LYS A 60 -3.14 7.00 20.48
C LYS A 60 -4.28 6.32 21.25
N THR A 61 -5.53 6.68 20.96
CA THR A 61 -6.70 6.07 21.62
C THR A 61 -6.81 4.56 21.36
N LEU A 62 -6.57 4.11 20.13
CA LEU A 62 -6.57 2.68 19.81
C LEU A 62 -5.41 1.94 20.50
N GLN A 63 -4.20 2.50 20.52
CA GLN A 63 -3.06 1.93 21.25
C GLN A 63 -3.34 1.77 22.75
N GLU A 64 -3.98 2.76 23.39
CA GLU A 64 -4.39 2.69 24.80
C GLU A 64 -5.42 1.56 25.02
N GLU A 65 -6.42 1.43 24.14
CA GLU A 65 -7.41 0.36 24.20
C GLU A 65 -6.79 -1.02 23.99
N MET A 66 -5.89 -1.15 23.02
CA MET A 66 -5.16 -2.39 22.73
C MET A 66 -4.31 -2.84 23.92
N MET A 67 -3.68 -1.89 24.62
CA MET A 67 -2.91 -2.18 25.84
C MET A 67 -3.80 -2.77 26.94
N LEU A 68 -5.00 -2.20 27.15
CA LEU A 68 -5.97 -2.72 28.12
C LEU A 68 -6.45 -4.13 27.75
N ARG A 69 -6.62 -4.41 26.46
CA ARG A 69 -7.07 -5.70 25.92
C ARG A 69 -5.94 -6.70 25.68
N GLN A 70 -4.69 -6.31 25.93
CA GLN A 70 -3.50 -7.14 25.71
C GLN A 70 -3.35 -7.61 24.25
N ILE A 71 -3.72 -6.76 23.28
CA ILE A 71 -3.53 -7.04 21.86
C ILE A 71 -2.07 -6.72 21.50
N PRO A 72 -1.24 -7.72 21.12
CA PRO A 72 0.21 -7.56 20.94
C PRO A 72 0.54 -6.99 19.55
N LEU A 73 0.07 -5.78 19.27
CA LEU A 73 0.23 -5.11 17.99
C LEU A 73 0.60 -3.65 18.25
N LYS A 74 1.41 -3.07 17.37
CA LYS A 74 1.78 -1.65 17.42
C LYS A 74 1.21 -0.91 16.22
N ILE A 75 0.55 0.22 16.47
CA ILE A 75 0.04 1.10 15.41
C ILE A 75 1.00 2.28 15.18
N HIS A 76 1.32 2.52 13.91
CA HIS A 76 2.03 3.71 13.44
C HIS A 76 1.07 4.68 12.73
N VAL A 77 1.45 5.95 12.71
CA VAL A 77 0.73 6.98 11.94
C VAL A 77 1.17 6.95 10.48
N GLY A 78 0.27 7.36 9.58
CA GLY A 78 0.49 7.46 8.15
C GLY A 78 -0.76 7.99 7.47
N HIS A 79 -0.66 8.23 6.16
CA HIS A 79 -1.81 8.48 5.29
C HIS A 79 -1.61 7.74 3.98
N GLU A 80 -2.73 7.31 3.39
CA GLU A 80 -2.81 7.14 1.95
C GLU A 80 -3.17 8.51 1.35
N VAL A 81 -2.23 9.11 0.61
CA VAL A 81 -2.36 10.48 0.13
C VAL A 81 -2.72 10.48 -1.33
N ARG A 82 -3.86 11.07 -1.66
CA ARG A 82 -4.28 11.29 -3.05
C ARG A 82 -3.29 12.20 -3.78
N LEU A 83 -2.86 11.80 -4.98
CA LEU A 83 -2.00 12.63 -5.83
C LEU A 83 -2.63 14.01 -6.07
N ARG A 84 -1.87 15.05 -5.71
CA ARG A 84 -2.15 16.47 -5.94
C ARG A 84 -0.87 17.22 -6.29
N ASP A 85 -1.00 18.47 -6.72
CA ASP A 85 0.08 19.38 -7.12
C ASP A 85 0.76 20.10 -5.93
N ASP A 86 0.07 20.24 -4.79
CA ASP A 86 0.54 20.94 -3.59
C ASP A 86 1.15 20.02 -2.50
N LEU A 87 1.39 18.74 -2.80
CA LEU A 87 1.83 17.75 -1.80
C LEU A 87 3.11 18.15 -1.06
N VAL A 88 4.11 18.70 -1.76
CA VAL A 88 5.37 19.14 -1.15
C VAL A 88 5.12 20.22 -0.09
N GLN A 89 4.21 21.15 -0.35
CA GLN A 89 3.86 22.20 0.62
C GLN A 89 3.13 21.59 1.83
N LEU A 90 2.17 20.70 1.59
CA LEU A 90 1.42 20.04 2.66
C LEU A 90 2.31 19.19 3.59
N LEU A 91 3.36 18.55 3.05
CA LEU A 91 4.38 17.85 3.83
C LEU A 91 5.19 18.82 4.70
N LYS A 92 5.68 19.93 4.12
CA LYS A 92 6.43 20.96 4.87
C LYS A 92 5.62 21.58 6.00
N GLU A 93 4.33 21.75 5.78
CA GLU A 93 3.38 22.26 6.77
C GLU A 93 2.90 21.18 7.77
N LYS A 94 3.37 19.93 7.64
CA LYS A 94 2.97 18.78 8.46
C LYS A 94 1.46 18.54 8.48
N LYS A 95 0.80 18.80 7.36
CA LYS A 95 -0.66 18.59 7.18
C LYS A 95 -1.01 17.16 6.79
N ILE A 96 -0.05 16.40 6.28
CA ILE A 96 -0.17 14.99 5.91
C ILE A 96 1.02 14.21 6.49
N TYR A 97 0.80 12.92 6.77
CA TYR A 97 1.83 12.02 7.26
C TYR A 97 2.42 11.18 6.13
N THR A 98 3.71 10.92 6.24
CA THR A 98 4.39 9.79 5.61
C THR A 98 4.19 8.53 6.44
N LEU A 99 4.52 7.37 5.88
CA LEU A 99 4.39 6.07 6.55
C LEU A 99 5.31 5.99 7.77
N ALA A 100 4.75 5.79 8.96
CA ALA A 100 5.51 5.67 10.22
C ALA A 100 6.49 6.84 10.49
N ASN A 101 6.19 8.05 10.00
CA ASN A 101 7.10 9.21 10.02
C ASN A 101 8.45 9.00 9.32
N SER A 102 8.56 7.99 8.46
CA SER A 102 9.71 7.77 7.58
C SER A 102 9.69 8.74 6.40
N LYS A 103 10.66 8.61 5.50
CA LYS A 103 10.69 9.30 4.21
C LYS A 103 9.69 8.76 3.18
N TYR A 104 8.96 7.69 3.46
CA TYR A 104 8.09 7.03 2.48
C TYR A 104 6.67 7.61 2.47
N LEU A 105 6.20 8.09 1.32
CA LEU A 105 4.84 8.61 1.15
C LEU A 105 4.00 7.62 0.34
N LEU A 106 2.94 7.08 0.93
CA LEU A 106 1.96 6.27 0.20
C LEU A 106 1.07 7.18 -0.65
N LEU A 107 1.20 7.04 -1.96
CA LEU A 107 0.66 7.95 -2.97
C LEU A 107 -0.40 7.23 -3.82
N GLU A 108 -1.65 7.68 -3.72
CA GLU A 108 -2.79 7.13 -4.44
C GLU A 108 -3.06 7.89 -5.75
N LEU A 109 -2.97 7.17 -6.87
CA LEU A 109 -3.30 7.68 -8.20
C LEU A 109 -4.81 7.65 -8.46
N PRO A 110 -5.34 8.49 -9.38
CA PRO A 110 -6.74 8.42 -9.76
C PRO A 110 -7.06 7.05 -10.32
N SER A 111 -8.09 6.37 -9.82
CA SER A 111 -8.40 4.99 -10.20
C SER A 111 -8.48 4.76 -11.72
N GLY A 112 -8.92 5.76 -12.49
CA GLY A 112 -9.10 5.67 -13.94
C GLY A 112 -7.89 6.04 -14.80
N GLU A 113 -6.86 6.69 -14.26
CA GLU A 113 -5.78 7.29 -15.04
C GLU A 113 -4.45 7.44 -14.27
N VAL A 114 -3.38 7.72 -15.02
CA VAL A 114 -2.10 8.20 -14.47
C VAL A 114 -1.93 9.65 -14.96
N PRO A 115 -2.13 10.67 -14.11
CA PRO A 115 -2.02 12.06 -14.51
C PRO A 115 -0.67 12.39 -15.15
N HIS A 116 -0.67 13.29 -16.13
CA HIS A 116 0.56 13.65 -16.85
C HIS A 116 1.62 14.27 -15.93
N TYR A 117 1.21 14.94 -14.86
CA TYR A 117 2.11 15.58 -13.89
C TYR A 117 2.67 14.61 -12.83
N THR A 118 2.27 13.33 -12.83
CA THR A 118 2.74 12.35 -11.81
C THR A 118 4.26 12.24 -11.77
N VAL A 119 4.94 12.26 -12.93
CA VAL A 119 6.41 12.21 -12.98
C VAL A 119 7.04 13.45 -12.34
N ASN A 120 6.52 14.64 -12.64
CA ASN A 120 7.03 15.88 -12.04
C ASN A 120 6.85 15.89 -10.53
N MET A 121 5.72 15.36 -10.04
CA MET A 121 5.47 15.22 -8.61
C MET A 121 6.44 14.22 -7.96
N ILE A 122 6.71 13.08 -8.60
CA ILE A 122 7.73 12.11 -8.13
C ILE A 122 9.08 12.81 -7.98
N HIS A 123 9.54 13.55 -8.99
CA HIS A 123 10.81 14.28 -8.91
C HIS A 123 10.82 15.34 -7.81
N ALA A 124 9.71 16.07 -7.64
CA ALA A 124 9.58 17.06 -6.57
C ALA A 124 9.67 16.42 -5.19
N LEU A 125 8.98 15.29 -4.95
CA LEU A 125 9.07 14.54 -3.70
C LEU A 125 10.49 14.04 -3.43
N LEU A 126 11.13 13.42 -4.45
CA LEU A 126 12.50 12.92 -4.34
C LEU A 126 13.51 14.04 -4.02
N SER A 127 13.33 15.23 -4.59
CA SER A 127 14.19 16.39 -4.31
C SER A 127 14.11 16.90 -2.87
N GLU A 128 13.00 16.59 -2.19
CA GLU A 128 12.77 16.89 -0.76
C GLU A 128 13.16 15.69 0.12
N GLY A 129 13.77 14.64 -0.46
CA GLY A 129 14.16 13.42 0.25
C GLY A 129 12.99 12.49 0.56
N ILE A 130 11.82 12.68 -0.05
CA ILE A 130 10.62 11.86 0.15
C ILE A 130 10.51 10.82 -0.96
N GLN A 131 10.39 9.54 -0.57
CA GLN A 131 10.27 8.41 -1.47
C GLN A 131 8.79 8.08 -1.74
N PRO A 132 8.25 8.33 -2.95
CA PRO A 132 6.87 7.99 -3.25
C PRO A 132 6.69 6.48 -3.41
N VAL A 133 5.64 5.96 -2.79
CA VAL A 133 5.16 4.58 -2.87
C VAL A 133 3.81 4.59 -3.57
N ILE A 134 3.72 4.13 -4.81
CA ILE A 134 2.46 4.06 -5.54
C ILE A 134 1.58 2.99 -4.91
N ALA A 135 0.43 3.39 -4.36
CA ALA A 135 -0.55 2.50 -3.76
C ALA A 135 -1.26 1.67 -4.86
N HIS A 136 -1.40 0.36 -4.59
CA HIS A 136 -2.20 -0.62 -5.36
C HIS A 136 -2.26 -0.38 -6.87
N PRO A 137 -1.11 -0.30 -7.57
CA PRO A 137 -1.08 0.04 -8.99
C PRO A 137 -1.81 -0.98 -9.86
N GLU A 138 -2.00 -2.22 -9.39
CA GLU A 138 -2.78 -3.25 -10.07
C GLU A 138 -4.29 -2.92 -10.15
N ARG A 139 -4.78 -2.03 -9.28
CA ARG A 139 -6.17 -1.58 -9.24
C ARG A 139 -6.40 -0.30 -10.05
N ASN A 140 -5.33 0.39 -10.47
CA ASN A 140 -5.43 1.53 -11.37
C ASN A 140 -5.70 1.07 -12.80
N ARG A 141 -6.84 1.48 -13.39
CA ARG A 141 -7.26 1.04 -14.73
C ARG A 141 -6.23 1.36 -15.81
N ALA A 142 -5.62 2.55 -15.76
CA ALA A 142 -4.63 2.93 -16.76
C ALA A 142 -3.36 2.06 -16.67
N ILE A 143 -2.94 1.66 -15.47
CA ILE A 143 -1.81 0.74 -15.29
C ILE A 143 -2.23 -0.68 -15.67
N ALA A 144 -3.41 -1.14 -15.27
CA ALA A 144 -3.91 -2.47 -15.62
C ALA A 144 -4.03 -2.68 -17.14
N ASP A 145 -4.46 -1.64 -17.88
CA ASP A 145 -4.54 -1.66 -19.33
C ASP A 145 -3.14 -1.62 -20.00
N LYS A 146 -2.20 -0.89 -19.39
CA LYS A 146 -0.83 -0.74 -19.91
C LYS A 146 0.19 -0.73 -18.76
N PRO A 147 0.66 -1.91 -18.30
CA PRO A 147 1.53 -2.01 -17.12
C PRO A 147 2.87 -1.31 -17.27
N SER A 148 3.33 -1.07 -18.51
CA SER A 148 4.51 -0.23 -18.78
C SER A 148 4.40 1.20 -18.26
N ARG A 149 3.19 1.68 -17.92
CA ARG A 149 2.99 2.96 -17.24
C ARG A 149 3.57 2.94 -15.83
N LEU A 150 3.41 1.83 -15.09
CA LEU A 150 4.04 1.67 -13.78
C LEU A 150 5.56 1.60 -13.94
N ALA A 151 6.07 0.81 -14.89
CA ALA A 151 7.51 0.72 -15.17
C ALA A 151 8.14 2.10 -15.43
N LYS A 152 7.42 3.00 -16.10
CA LYS A 152 7.85 4.40 -16.26
C LYS A 152 7.93 5.12 -14.91
N LEU A 153 6.98 4.97 -14.00
CA LEU A 153 7.04 5.61 -12.69
C LEU A 153 8.21 5.06 -11.85
N ILE A 154 8.43 3.75 -11.89
CA ILE A 154 9.55 3.10 -11.20
C ILE A 154 10.89 3.59 -11.74
N SER A 155 11.05 3.73 -13.06
CA SER A 155 12.28 4.27 -13.65
C SER A 155 12.51 5.76 -13.36
N GLN A 156 11.49 6.48 -12.89
CA GLN A 156 11.62 7.84 -12.37
C GLN A 156 11.92 7.89 -10.87
N GLY A 157 12.12 6.75 -10.22
CA GLY A 157 12.52 6.63 -8.83
C GLY A 157 11.37 6.44 -7.84
N ALA A 158 10.13 6.20 -8.29
CA ALA A 158 9.06 5.75 -7.39
C ALA A 158 9.23 4.25 -7.05
N ILE A 159 8.64 3.82 -5.94
CA ILE A 159 8.40 2.39 -5.64
C ILE A 159 6.89 2.12 -5.63
N ALA A 160 6.47 0.88 -5.44
CA ALA A 160 5.05 0.52 -5.48
C ALA A 160 4.69 -0.59 -4.51
N GLN A 161 3.46 -0.52 -3.99
CA GLN A 161 2.89 -1.47 -3.04
C GLN A 161 1.75 -2.26 -3.70
N VAL A 162 1.82 -3.60 -3.68
CA VAL A 162 0.76 -4.49 -4.19
C VAL A 162 -0.18 -4.96 -3.07
N THR A 163 -1.49 -5.00 -3.32
CA THR A 163 -2.47 -5.38 -2.29
C THR A 163 -2.56 -6.89 -2.09
N ALA A 164 -2.58 -7.31 -0.82
CA ALA A 164 -2.71 -8.68 -0.38
C ALA A 164 -3.92 -9.40 -0.98
N GLY A 165 -5.09 -8.77 -0.90
CA GLY A 165 -6.33 -9.27 -1.49
C GLY A 165 -6.23 -9.49 -3.01
N SER A 166 -5.46 -8.66 -3.73
CA SER A 166 -5.24 -8.79 -5.17
C SER A 166 -4.47 -10.08 -5.50
N LEU A 167 -3.40 -10.36 -4.75
CA LEU A 167 -2.62 -11.60 -4.87
C LEU A 167 -3.39 -12.83 -4.40
N ALA A 168 -4.23 -12.70 -3.36
CA ALA A 168 -5.12 -13.75 -2.90
C ALA A 168 -6.28 -14.06 -3.88
N GLY A 169 -6.46 -13.24 -4.92
CA GLY A 169 -7.52 -13.40 -5.92
C GLY A 169 -8.89 -12.86 -5.52
N HIS A 170 -8.96 -12.10 -4.42
CA HIS A 170 -10.20 -11.51 -3.87
C HIS A 170 -10.85 -10.53 -4.85
N PHE A 171 -10.05 -9.79 -5.62
CA PHE A 171 -10.53 -8.85 -6.64
C PHE A 171 -10.65 -9.48 -8.05
N GLY A 172 -10.57 -10.81 -8.13
CA GLY A 172 -10.75 -11.55 -9.37
C GLY A 172 -9.45 -11.91 -10.09
N ARG A 173 -9.56 -12.91 -10.99
CA ARG A 173 -8.40 -13.56 -11.63
C ARG A 173 -7.59 -12.63 -12.53
N THR A 174 -8.22 -11.65 -13.16
CA THR A 174 -7.52 -10.70 -14.04
C THR A 174 -6.54 -9.84 -13.24
N ILE A 175 -6.98 -9.29 -12.10
CA ILE A 175 -6.13 -8.50 -11.20
C ILE A 175 -5.05 -9.39 -10.57
N GLN A 176 -5.39 -10.59 -10.12
CA GLN A 176 -4.41 -11.53 -9.57
C GLN A 176 -3.30 -11.86 -10.58
N LYS A 177 -3.66 -12.12 -11.85
CA LYS A 177 -2.69 -12.36 -12.91
C LYS A 177 -1.79 -11.15 -13.14
N LEU A 178 -2.36 -9.95 -13.19
CA LEU A 178 -1.58 -8.71 -13.30
C LEU A 178 -0.60 -8.56 -12.14
N CYS A 179 -1.02 -8.85 -10.90
CA CYS A 179 -0.12 -8.81 -9.74
C CYS A 179 1.10 -9.71 -9.97
N LEU A 180 0.90 -10.95 -10.44
CA LEU A 180 2.00 -11.85 -10.73
C LEU A 180 2.92 -11.31 -11.83
N GLU A 181 2.35 -10.72 -12.88
CA GLU A 181 3.13 -10.07 -13.95
C GLU A 181 3.98 -8.89 -13.41
N LEU A 182 3.43 -8.10 -12.48
CA LEU A 182 4.16 -6.98 -11.84
C LEU A 182 5.24 -7.47 -10.87
N VAL A 183 4.98 -8.55 -10.13
CA VAL A 183 5.94 -9.19 -9.22
C VAL A 183 7.11 -9.77 -10.03
N ASP A 184 6.81 -10.54 -11.08
CA ASP A 184 7.83 -11.15 -11.94
C ASP A 184 8.69 -10.10 -12.66
N ALA A 185 8.13 -8.92 -12.92
CA ALA A 185 8.83 -7.81 -13.56
C ALA A 185 9.58 -6.90 -12.58
N ASN A 186 9.67 -7.24 -11.29
CA ASN A 186 10.25 -6.41 -10.23
C ASN A 186 9.66 -4.98 -10.17
N LEU A 187 8.38 -4.81 -10.49
CA LEU A 187 7.72 -3.49 -10.52
C LEU A 187 6.99 -3.13 -9.23
N VAL A 188 6.85 -4.08 -8.32
CA VAL A 188 6.28 -3.90 -6.98
C VAL A 188 7.32 -4.28 -5.95
N HIS A 189 7.36 -3.53 -4.85
CA HIS A 189 8.51 -3.49 -3.93
C HIS A 189 8.10 -3.79 -2.50
N CYS A 190 6.85 -3.50 -2.16
CA CYS A 190 6.29 -3.69 -0.83
C CYS A 190 4.86 -4.22 -0.92
N TYR A 191 4.31 -4.62 0.23
CA TYR A 191 3.07 -5.38 0.31
C TYR A 191 2.18 -4.83 1.41
N GLY A 192 0.88 -4.71 1.16
CA GLY A 192 -0.04 -4.09 2.11
C GLY A 192 -1.41 -4.72 2.04
N SER A 193 -2.15 -4.70 3.15
CA SER A 193 -3.48 -5.31 3.20
C SER A 193 -4.53 -4.48 2.47
N ASP A 194 -4.43 -3.15 2.55
CA ASP A 194 -5.49 -2.22 2.12
C ASP A 194 -6.85 -2.61 2.76
N VAL A 195 -6.79 -3.11 4.00
CA VAL A 195 -7.96 -3.55 4.76
C VAL A 195 -8.86 -2.36 5.09
N HIS A 196 -10.17 -2.57 5.01
CA HIS A 196 -11.17 -1.59 5.45
C HIS A 196 -12.21 -2.18 6.41
N ASN A 197 -12.47 -3.48 6.31
CA ASN A 197 -13.39 -4.20 7.19
C ASN A 197 -13.20 -5.71 7.03
N LEU A 198 -13.72 -6.51 7.96
CA LEU A 198 -13.53 -7.97 7.96
C LEU A 198 -14.40 -8.75 6.96
N SER A 199 -15.30 -8.07 6.23
CA SER A 199 -16.27 -8.73 5.33
C SER A 199 -15.90 -8.60 3.86
N THR A 200 -15.97 -7.39 3.30
CA THR A 200 -15.83 -7.11 1.87
C THR A 200 -14.41 -6.74 1.47
N ARG A 201 -13.64 -6.10 2.37
CA ARG A 201 -12.23 -5.73 2.15
C ARG A 201 -11.36 -6.17 3.34
N PRO A 202 -11.26 -7.49 3.61
CA PRO A 202 -10.45 -8.04 4.69
C PRO A 202 -8.95 -8.06 4.35
N PHE A 203 -8.11 -8.34 5.33
CA PHE A 203 -6.65 -8.30 5.20
C PHE A 203 -6.10 -9.21 4.09
N LYS A 204 -6.40 -10.51 4.15
CA LYS A 204 -5.86 -11.53 3.21
C LYS A 204 -4.32 -11.53 3.14
N PHE A 205 -3.64 -11.04 4.17
CA PHE A 205 -2.20 -10.81 4.23
C PHE A 205 -1.44 -12.14 4.11
N ASP A 206 -1.66 -13.09 5.02
CA ASP A 206 -1.03 -14.43 4.99
C ASP A 206 -1.44 -15.23 3.74
N VAL A 207 -2.71 -15.11 3.30
CA VAL A 207 -3.21 -15.82 2.12
C VAL A 207 -2.50 -15.38 0.83
N GLY A 208 -2.30 -14.07 0.65
CA GLY A 208 -1.60 -13.54 -0.51
C GLY A 208 -0.12 -13.91 -0.53
N LEU A 209 0.56 -13.92 0.64
CA LEU A 209 1.94 -14.38 0.75
C LEU A 209 2.04 -15.88 0.42
N ARG A 210 1.23 -16.75 1.04
CA ARG A 210 1.20 -18.19 0.72
C ARG A 210 0.89 -18.47 -0.75
N TYR A 211 0.10 -17.61 -1.39
CA TYR A 211 -0.14 -17.71 -2.81
C TYR A 211 1.15 -17.50 -3.62
N LEU A 212 1.96 -16.49 -3.29
CA LEU A 212 3.28 -16.29 -3.92
C LEU A 212 4.22 -17.48 -3.67
N GLU A 213 4.29 -17.97 -2.44
CA GLU A 213 5.13 -19.14 -2.07
C GLU A 213 4.75 -20.37 -2.91
N LYS A 214 3.46 -20.70 -2.97
CA LYS A 214 2.93 -21.82 -3.75
C LYS A 214 3.24 -21.71 -5.24
N HIS A 215 3.37 -20.49 -5.75
CA HIS A 215 3.71 -20.21 -7.14
C HIS A 215 5.19 -19.86 -7.34
N LYS A 216 6.06 -20.31 -6.42
CA LYS A 216 7.53 -20.27 -6.54
C LYS A 216 8.11 -18.85 -6.59
N ARG A 217 7.51 -17.90 -5.85
CA ARG A 217 7.98 -16.51 -5.71
C ARG A 217 8.40 -16.22 -4.26
N LEU A 218 9.18 -17.12 -3.66
CA LEU A 218 9.67 -16.99 -2.28
C LEU A 218 10.52 -15.72 -2.10
N ASP A 219 11.41 -15.44 -3.06
CA ASP A 219 12.27 -14.25 -3.02
C ASP A 219 11.46 -12.95 -2.97
N ALA A 220 10.30 -12.89 -3.65
CA ALA A 220 9.41 -11.74 -3.59
C ALA A 220 8.73 -11.59 -2.22
N VAL A 221 8.37 -12.70 -1.56
CA VAL A 221 7.82 -12.68 -0.21
C VAL A 221 8.84 -12.12 0.78
N ASP A 222 10.07 -12.63 0.75
CA ASP A 222 11.15 -12.16 1.61
C ASP A 222 11.45 -10.67 1.36
N LEU A 223 11.51 -10.27 0.10
CA LEU A 223 11.73 -8.87 -0.30
C LEU A 223 10.62 -7.94 0.21
N PHE A 224 9.35 -8.34 0.08
CA PHE A 224 8.22 -7.54 0.54
C PHE A 224 8.22 -7.37 2.06
N LEU A 225 8.46 -8.45 2.80
CA LEU A 225 8.49 -8.38 4.27
C LEU A 225 9.66 -7.55 4.78
N GLU A 226 10.84 -7.71 4.18
CA GLU A 226 12.04 -6.92 4.49
C GLU A 226 11.85 -5.44 4.15
N ASN A 227 11.28 -5.12 2.98
CA ASN A 227 11.01 -3.75 2.58
C ASN A 227 9.94 -3.08 3.44
N ASN A 228 8.92 -3.81 3.89
CA ASN A 228 7.95 -3.27 4.84
C ASN A 228 8.62 -2.90 6.17
N ALA A 229 9.55 -3.73 6.67
CA ALA A 229 10.33 -3.43 7.87
C ALA A 229 11.20 -2.18 7.68
N ARG A 230 11.95 -2.11 6.57
CA ARG A 230 12.77 -0.94 6.22
C ARG A 230 11.95 0.34 6.12
N ILE A 231 10.76 0.29 5.51
CA ILE A 231 9.86 1.45 5.44
C ILE A 231 9.47 1.93 6.84
N ALA A 232 9.06 1.01 7.72
CA ALA A 232 8.66 1.36 9.08
C ALA A 232 9.81 1.91 9.94
N GLU A 233 11.05 1.51 9.65
CA GLU A 233 12.27 1.93 10.34
C GLU A 233 13.02 3.09 9.65
N ASP A 234 12.45 3.66 8.58
CA ASP A 234 13.09 4.70 7.73
C ASP A 234 14.43 4.27 7.08
N GLY A 235 14.62 2.96 6.90
CA GLY A 235 15.74 2.37 6.18
C GLY A 235 15.58 2.43 4.66
N ASP A 236 16.67 2.18 3.92
CA ASP A 236 16.63 2.08 2.45
C ASP A 236 16.05 0.73 2.01
N VAL A 237 14.99 0.76 1.19
CA VAL A 237 14.41 -0.44 0.58
C VAL A 237 15.34 -1.08 -0.43
N ILE A 238 15.22 -2.40 -0.56
CA ILE A 238 15.89 -3.19 -1.58
C ILE A 238 15.06 -3.10 -2.86
N ILE A 239 15.69 -2.64 -3.94
CA ILE A 239 15.06 -2.49 -5.26
C ILE A 239 15.86 -3.36 -6.25
N LEU A 240 15.17 -4.30 -6.87
CA LEU A 240 15.74 -5.10 -7.96
C LEU A 240 15.57 -4.34 -9.29
N GLU A 241 16.43 -4.62 -10.26
CA GLU A 241 16.29 -4.02 -11.59
C GLU A 241 14.95 -4.46 -12.23
N PRO A 242 14.15 -3.52 -12.77
CA PRO A 242 12.94 -3.86 -13.49
C PRO A 242 13.22 -4.80 -14.67
N GLU A 243 12.43 -5.86 -14.77
CA GLU A 243 12.48 -6.78 -15.91
C GLU A 243 11.39 -6.45 -16.94
N ASP A 244 11.56 -6.96 -18.16
CA ASP A 244 10.56 -6.81 -19.21
C ASP A 244 9.28 -7.54 -18.84
N LEU A 245 8.15 -6.81 -18.90
CA LEU A 245 6.83 -7.41 -18.80
C LEU A 245 6.68 -8.45 -19.92
N GLN A 246 6.55 -9.73 -19.54
CA GLN A 246 6.38 -10.81 -20.52
C GLN A 246 5.17 -10.52 -21.40
N THR A 247 5.43 -10.18 -22.67
CA THR A 247 4.37 -9.93 -23.63
C THR A 247 3.57 -11.23 -23.81
N ARG A 248 2.23 -11.12 -23.73
CA ARG A 248 1.33 -12.26 -23.99
C ARG A 248 1.69 -12.84 -25.36
N LYS A 249 2.35 -14.00 -25.40
CA LYS A 249 2.51 -14.77 -26.63
C LYS A 249 1.11 -15.22 -27.07
N TRP A 250 0.50 -14.46 -27.97
CA TRP A 250 -0.66 -14.91 -28.72
C TRP A 250 -0.15 -16.02 -29.64
N TYR A 251 -0.36 -17.28 -29.24
CA TYR A 251 -0.20 -18.38 -30.18
C TYR A 251 -1.23 -18.19 -31.28
N ASN A 252 -0.75 -17.94 -32.50
CA ASN A 252 -1.55 -17.97 -33.72
C ASN A 252 -2.19 -19.36 -33.85
N PHE A 253 -3.45 -19.49 -33.45
CA PHE A 253 -4.31 -20.59 -33.91
C PHE A 253 -4.86 -20.21 -35.29
N PHE A 254 -4.01 -20.36 -36.29
CA PHE A 254 -4.43 -20.63 -37.66
C PHE A 254 -3.53 -21.74 -38.19
N SER A 255 -4.02 -22.97 -38.05
CA SER A 255 -3.67 -24.08 -38.93
C SER A 255 -4.80 -25.11 -38.92
#